data_AF-A0A9Q4E3X6-F1
#
_entry.id   AF-A0A9Q4E3X6-F1
#
_cell.length_a   1.000
_cell.length_b   1.000
_cell.length_c   1.000
_cell.angle_alpha   90.00
_cell.angle_beta   90.00
_cell.angle_gamma   90.00
#
_symmetry.space_group_name_H-M   'P 1'
#
loop_
_entity.id
_entity.type
_entity.pdbx_description
1 polymer ?
#
loop_
_entity_poly.entity_id
_entity_poly.type
_entity_poly.pdbx_seq_one_letter_code
_entity_poly.pdbx_strand_id
1 'polypeptide(L)'
;MDDLARLICGDYAQHKSIESLYDVLFNNIKNMETRIDILLTNDSDDLTLLGPFYARNILESSCSALIGRFDPFRLIYVHKIQSLDNYSIGKKSNGGINWNGDVFEKKSSGAIWNPDKEFQKVGRGLFGDAYGDTFWNPAYQMLIDDETIQSNESLDYYKSSVDPDKFTEFLRTRSSKIYSSLSKGVHSEFLIKPEIIYDKSTVVELLLDAVKFCSIIGLVSHYIDSCICRLPYDNAFVIYQKLYDWVENHYE
;
A
#
# COMPACT_ATOMS: atom_id res chain seq x y z
N MET A 1 13.12 11.43 -4.24
CA MET A 1 12.96 10.41 -3.18
C MET A 1 12.61 9.08 -3.85
N ASP A 2 13.15 7.95 -3.38
CA ASP A 2 12.79 6.59 -3.87
C ASP A 2 12.67 5.57 -2.73
N ASP A 3 12.55 6.06 -1.50
CA ASP A 3 12.57 5.25 -0.29
C ASP A 3 11.30 4.40 -0.18
N LEU A 4 10.13 4.96 -0.53
CA LEU A 4 8.88 4.20 -0.51
C LEU A 4 8.88 3.10 -1.56
N ALA A 5 9.35 3.41 -2.78
CA ALA A 5 9.50 2.41 -3.85
C ALA A 5 10.40 1.24 -3.42
N ARG A 6 11.54 1.53 -2.78
CA ARG A 6 12.45 0.51 -2.24
C ARG A 6 11.82 -0.31 -1.14
N LEU A 7 11.13 0.33 -0.19
CA LEU A 7 10.51 -0.35 0.93
C LEU A 7 9.40 -1.31 0.47
N ILE A 8 8.57 -0.88 -0.49
CA ILE A 8 7.45 -1.66 -1.00
C ILE A 8 7.90 -2.80 -1.92
N CYS A 9 8.73 -2.49 -2.93
CA CYS A 9 9.15 -3.46 -3.94
C CYS A 9 10.25 -4.40 -3.43
N GLY A 10 11.01 -3.95 -2.42
CA GLY A 10 12.11 -4.69 -1.82
C GLY A 10 13.19 -5.13 -2.82
N ASP A 11 13.84 -6.26 -2.58
CA ASP A 11 14.95 -6.75 -3.42
C ASP A 11 14.47 -7.59 -4.61
N TYR A 12 13.62 -7.00 -5.45
CA TYR A 12 13.03 -7.69 -6.59
C TYR A 12 14.03 -8.05 -7.70
N ALA A 13 15.18 -7.38 -7.75
CA ALA A 13 16.21 -7.59 -8.78
C ALA A 13 16.84 -9.00 -8.72
N GLN A 14 16.76 -9.66 -7.55
CA GLN A 14 17.16 -11.07 -7.39
C GLN A 14 16.21 -12.05 -8.10
N HIS A 15 14.98 -11.62 -8.42
CA HIS A 15 13.92 -12.48 -8.97
C HIS A 15 13.71 -12.25 -10.47
N LYS A 16 14.52 -12.89 -11.31
CA LYS A 16 14.50 -12.69 -12.79
C LYS A 16 13.15 -12.92 -13.48
N SER A 17 12.28 -13.75 -12.92
CA SER A 17 10.95 -14.02 -13.49
C SER A 17 9.96 -12.86 -13.36
N ILE A 18 10.22 -11.92 -12.47
CA ILE A 18 9.34 -10.78 -12.15
C ILE A 18 10.05 -9.43 -12.20
N GLU A 19 11.37 -9.41 -12.37
CA GLU A 19 12.22 -8.21 -12.34
C GLU A 19 11.63 -7.08 -13.20
N SER A 20 11.34 -7.35 -14.48
CA SER A 20 10.78 -6.35 -15.39
C SER A 20 9.37 -5.85 -14.99
N LEU A 21 8.61 -6.66 -14.26
CA LEU A 21 7.29 -6.25 -13.74
C LEU A 21 7.45 -5.30 -12.57
N TYR A 22 8.38 -5.60 -11.68
CA TYR A 22 8.70 -4.74 -10.55
C TYR A 22 9.47 -3.49 -10.95
N ASP A 23 10.25 -3.49 -12.03
CA ASP A 23 10.84 -2.27 -12.59
C ASP A 23 9.74 -1.24 -12.90
N VAL A 24 8.61 -1.68 -13.48
CA VAL A 24 7.47 -0.80 -13.77
C VAL A 24 6.84 -0.29 -12.48
N LEU A 25 6.55 -1.17 -11.52
CA LEU A 25 5.93 -0.78 -10.24
C LEU A 25 6.83 0.15 -9.43
N PHE A 26 8.12 -0.17 -9.34
CA PHE A 26 9.14 0.62 -8.66
C PHE A 26 9.23 2.02 -9.26
N ASN A 27 9.35 2.13 -10.58
CA ASN A 27 9.42 3.43 -11.24
C ASN A 27 8.12 4.22 -11.10
N ASN A 28 6.95 3.56 -11.14
CA ASN A 28 5.67 4.23 -10.89
C ASN A 28 5.62 4.82 -9.48
N ILE A 29 5.92 4.02 -8.44
CA ILE A 29 5.91 4.50 -7.05
C ILE A 29 6.92 5.64 -6.87
N LYS A 30 8.17 5.45 -7.32
CA LYS A 30 9.24 6.46 -7.25
C LYS A 30 8.85 7.77 -7.93
N ASN A 31 8.24 7.70 -9.11
CA ASN A 31 7.80 8.88 -9.83
C ASN A 31 6.70 9.62 -9.07
N MET A 32 5.70 8.91 -8.54
CA MET A 32 4.64 9.53 -7.74
C MET A 32 5.21 10.14 -6.45
N GLU A 33 6.09 9.41 -5.76
CA GLU A 33 6.79 9.86 -4.55
C GLU A 33 7.55 11.17 -4.80
N THR A 34 8.31 11.24 -5.91
CA THR A 34 9.01 12.47 -6.31
C THR A 34 8.05 13.61 -6.65
N ARG A 35 6.90 13.33 -7.27
CA ARG A 35 5.91 14.37 -7.59
C ARG A 35 5.24 14.92 -6.34
N ILE A 36 4.95 14.07 -5.36
CA ILE A 36 4.40 14.50 -4.06
C ILE A 36 5.39 15.42 -3.34
N ASP A 37 6.66 15.02 -3.25
CA ASP A 37 7.71 15.83 -2.64
C ASP A 37 7.82 17.24 -3.28
N ILE A 38 7.78 17.29 -4.62
CA ILE A 38 7.74 18.56 -5.37
C ILE A 38 6.50 19.39 -5.03
N LEU A 39 5.31 18.78 -4.97
CA LEU A 39 4.05 19.48 -4.66
C LEU A 39 4.00 20.01 -3.23
N LEU A 40 4.62 19.30 -2.28
CA LEU A 40 4.67 19.72 -0.88
C LEU A 40 5.71 20.83 -0.66
N THR A 41 6.84 20.75 -1.36
CA THR A 41 7.92 21.75 -1.25
C THR A 41 7.60 23.05 -1.99
N ASN A 42 7.02 22.94 -3.19
CA ASN A 42 6.65 24.09 -3.99
C ASN A 42 5.20 24.45 -3.68
N ASP A 43 4.99 25.56 -2.98
CA ASP A 43 3.66 26.13 -2.74
C ASP A 43 2.95 26.41 -4.07
N SER A 44 2.23 25.41 -4.57
CA SER A 44 1.67 25.37 -5.91
C SER A 44 0.18 25.10 -5.84
N ASP A 45 -0.58 25.82 -6.67
CA ASP A 45 -2.02 25.60 -6.85
C ASP A 45 -2.32 24.18 -7.38
N ASP A 46 -1.32 23.51 -7.94
CA ASP A 46 -1.40 22.13 -8.43
C ASP A 46 -1.56 21.10 -7.31
N LEU A 47 -1.22 21.44 -6.05
CA LEU A 47 -1.29 20.50 -4.93
C LEU A 47 -2.71 19.98 -4.72
N THR A 48 -3.72 20.86 -4.71
CA THR A 48 -5.12 20.46 -4.49
C THR A 48 -5.69 19.68 -5.68
N LEU A 49 -5.19 19.93 -6.89
CA LEU A 49 -5.64 19.29 -8.12
C LEU A 49 -4.97 17.91 -8.34
N LEU A 50 -3.66 17.83 -8.16
CA LEU A 50 -2.85 16.67 -8.51
C LEU A 50 -2.45 15.81 -7.31
N GLY A 51 -2.43 16.38 -6.10
CA GLY A 51 -2.11 15.69 -4.86
C GLY A 51 -2.96 14.43 -4.65
N PRO A 52 -4.31 14.52 -4.70
CA PRO A 52 -5.15 13.34 -4.53
C PRO A 52 -4.88 12.24 -5.55
N PHE A 53 -4.58 12.62 -6.80
CA PHE A 53 -4.24 11.68 -7.87
C PHE A 53 -2.92 10.95 -7.58
N TYR A 54 -1.86 11.66 -7.21
CA TYR A 54 -0.56 11.03 -6.92
C TYR A 54 -0.61 10.16 -5.66
N ALA A 55 -1.24 10.63 -4.58
CA ALA A 55 -1.43 9.85 -3.36
C ALA A 55 -2.17 8.53 -3.62
N ARG A 56 -3.23 8.59 -4.44
CA ARG A 56 -4.03 7.40 -4.77
C ARG A 56 -3.21 6.40 -5.57
N ASN A 57 -2.44 6.89 -6.55
CA ASN A 57 -1.57 6.03 -7.35
C ASN A 57 -0.47 5.38 -6.50
N ILE A 58 0.08 6.07 -5.49
CA ILE A 58 0.98 5.44 -4.52
C ILE A 58 0.28 4.30 -3.80
N LEU A 59 -0.91 4.54 -3.25
CA LEU A 59 -1.65 3.53 -2.50
C LEU A 59 -1.97 2.30 -3.38
N GLU A 60 -2.52 2.51 -4.58
CA GLU A 60 -2.89 1.44 -5.51
C GLU A 60 -1.65 0.66 -6.02
N SER A 61 -0.57 1.37 -6.36
CA SER A 61 0.68 0.75 -6.84
C SER A 61 1.37 -0.02 -5.71
N SER A 62 1.33 0.50 -4.48
CA SER A 62 1.94 -0.16 -3.33
C SER A 62 1.21 -1.45 -2.98
N CYS A 63 -0.13 -1.42 -2.94
CA CYS A 63 -0.92 -2.64 -2.77
C CYS A 63 -0.69 -3.65 -3.91
N SER A 64 -0.57 -3.19 -5.16
CA SER A 64 -0.29 -4.06 -6.30
C SER A 64 1.07 -4.74 -6.20
N ALA A 65 2.11 -4.00 -5.79
CA ALA A 65 3.44 -4.53 -5.55
C ALA A 65 3.46 -5.54 -4.38
N LEU A 66 2.73 -5.26 -3.29
CA LEU A 66 2.59 -6.19 -2.18
C LEU A 66 1.82 -7.45 -2.58
N ILE A 67 0.71 -7.34 -3.30
CA ILE A 67 -0.01 -8.50 -3.86
C ILE A 67 0.94 -9.39 -4.65
N GLY A 68 1.80 -8.80 -5.49
CA GLY A 68 2.81 -9.57 -6.23
C GLY A 68 3.87 -10.25 -5.37
N ARG A 69 4.16 -9.72 -4.18
CA ARG A 69 5.11 -10.34 -3.24
C ARG A 69 4.51 -11.55 -2.54
N PHE A 70 3.20 -11.53 -2.29
CA PHE A 70 2.45 -12.69 -1.79
C PHE A 70 2.13 -13.71 -2.89
N ASP A 71 1.75 -13.23 -4.07
CA ASP A 71 1.35 -14.04 -5.22
C ASP A 71 1.95 -13.46 -6.52
N PRO A 72 3.18 -13.86 -6.87
CA PRO A 72 3.85 -13.39 -8.08
C PRO A 72 3.11 -13.79 -9.36
N PHE A 73 2.39 -14.92 -9.32
CA PHE A 73 1.60 -15.37 -10.45
C PHE A 73 0.50 -14.37 -10.79
N ARG A 74 -0.09 -13.69 -9.80
CA ARG A 74 -1.09 -12.65 -10.03
C ARG A 74 -0.57 -11.52 -10.91
N LEU A 75 0.65 -11.03 -10.67
CA LEU A 75 1.27 -9.99 -11.51
C LEU A 75 1.62 -10.51 -12.89
N ILE A 76 2.20 -11.71 -12.98
CA ILE A 76 2.53 -12.35 -14.25
C ILE A 76 1.28 -12.52 -15.10
N TYR A 77 0.18 -12.98 -14.51
CA TYR A 77 -1.10 -13.15 -15.20
C TYR A 77 -1.62 -11.83 -15.77
N VAL A 78 -1.65 -10.76 -14.96
CA VAL A 78 -2.06 -9.42 -15.40
C VAL A 78 -1.22 -8.97 -16.59
N HIS A 79 0.10 -9.07 -16.48
CA HIS A 79 1.03 -8.69 -17.54
C HIS A 79 0.80 -9.49 -18.83
N LYS A 80 0.64 -10.81 -18.73
CA LYS A 80 0.39 -11.66 -19.91
C LYS A 80 -0.92 -11.31 -20.60
N ILE A 81 -1.99 -11.04 -19.85
CA ILE A 81 -3.28 -10.59 -20.42
C ILE A 81 -3.13 -9.23 -21.10
N GLN A 82 -2.40 -8.29 -20.50
CA GLN A 82 -2.16 -6.95 -21.05
C GLN A 82 -1.26 -6.96 -22.29
N SER A 83 -0.49 -8.03 -22.49
CA SER A 83 0.42 -8.20 -23.63
C SER A 83 -0.24 -8.87 -24.84
N LEU A 84 -1.51 -9.27 -24.76
CA LEU A 84 -2.22 -9.88 -25.89
C LEU A 84 -2.62 -8.81 -26.92
N ASP A 85 -2.56 -9.16 -28.21
CA ASP A 85 -2.91 -8.24 -29.32
C ASP A 85 -4.36 -7.73 -29.25
N ASN A 86 -5.26 -8.50 -28.63
CA ASN A 86 -6.67 -8.16 -28.46
C ASN A 86 -6.96 -7.39 -27.15
N TYR A 87 -5.93 -7.03 -26.38
CA TYR A 87 -6.10 -6.22 -25.19
C TYR A 87 -6.58 -4.81 -25.58
N SER A 88 -7.75 -4.41 -25.08
CA SER A 88 -8.32 -3.09 -25.37
C SER A 88 -8.18 -2.16 -24.18
N ILE A 89 -7.53 -1.01 -24.40
CA ILE A 89 -7.40 0.06 -23.39
C ILE A 89 -8.78 0.63 -23.01
N GLY A 90 -9.74 0.63 -23.93
CA GLY A 90 -11.07 1.18 -23.72
C GLY A 90 -12.00 0.33 -22.84
N LYS A 91 -11.59 -0.87 -22.43
CA LYS A 91 -12.37 -1.74 -21.54
C LYS A 91 -11.53 -2.14 -20.33
N LYS A 92 -12.11 -1.97 -19.14
CA LYS A 92 -11.50 -2.47 -17.91
C LYS A 92 -11.31 -4.00 -18.03
N SER A 93 -10.09 -4.46 -17.89
CA SER A 93 -9.79 -5.89 -17.90
C SER A 93 -10.27 -6.53 -16.59
N ASN A 94 -11.10 -7.56 -16.70
CA ASN A 94 -11.51 -8.38 -15.56
C ASN A 94 -10.31 -9.06 -14.88
N GLY A 95 -9.22 -9.27 -15.62
CA GLY A 95 -7.98 -9.85 -15.11
C GLY A 95 -7.03 -8.84 -14.45
N GLY A 96 -7.33 -7.54 -14.47
CA GLY A 96 -6.52 -6.51 -13.79
C GLY A 96 -6.59 -6.64 -12.27
N ILE A 97 -5.67 -6.00 -11.55
CA ILE A 97 -5.72 -5.89 -10.08
C ILE A 97 -6.84 -4.93 -9.71
N ASN A 98 -7.67 -5.33 -8.75
CA ASN A 98 -8.81 -4.57 -8.29
C ASN A 98 -8.76 -4.33 -6.78
N TRP A 99 -9.11 -3.12 -6.39
CA TRP A 99 -9.26 -2.74 -4.98
C TRP A 99 -10.25 -3.65 -4.24
N ASN A 100 -11.41 -3.89 -4.85
CA ASN A 100 -12.35 -4.92 -4.39
C ASN A 100 -11.96 -6.27 -5.00
N GLY A 101 -11.73 -7.27 -4.16
CA GLY A 101 -11.29 -8.61 -4.53
C GLY A 101 -9.83 -8.84 -4.18
N ASP A 102 -8.90 -8.12 -4.84
CA ASP A 102 -7.47 -8.37 -4.66
C ASP A 102 -6.88 -7.65 -3.44
N VAL A 103 -7.37 -6.45 -3.08
CA VAL A 103 -6.94 -5.76 -1.83
C VAL A 103 -7.88 -6.08 -0.69
N PHE A 104 -9.18 -5.83 -0.88
CA PHE A 104 -10.22 -6.16 0.07
C PHE A 104 -11.03 -7.35 -0.40
N GLU A 105 -11.03 -8.42 0.38
CA GLU A 105 -11.97 -9.50 0.12
C GLU A 105 -13.40 -9.11 0.52
N LYS A 106 -14.39 -9.77 -0.09
CA LYS A 106 -15.76 -9.69 0.41
C LYS A 106 -15.81 -10.37 1.77
N LYS A 107 -16.36 -9.67 2.77
CA LYS A 107 -16.55 -10.20 4.12
C LYS A 107 -17.22 -11.56 4.06
N SER A 108 -16.52 -12.60 4.51
CA SER A 108 -17.08 -13.95 4.51
C SER A 108 -17.95 -14.15 5.75
N SER A 109 -19.09 -14.83 5.60
CA SER A 109 -19.95 -15.20 6.72
C SER A 109 -19.42 -16.47 7.38
N GLY A 110 -19.16 -16.41 8.68
CA GLY A 110 -18.73 -17.57 9.48
C GLY A 110 -17.26 -17.50 9.90
N ALA A 111 -16.77 -18.58 10.50
CA ALA A 111 -15.37 -18.68 10.93
C ALA A 111 -14.41 -18.67 9.74
N ILE A 112 -13.24 -18.04 9.92
CA ILE A 112 -12.15 -17.98 8.93
C ILE A 112 -11.74 -19.40 8.54
N TRP A 113 -11.41 -20.21 9.56
CA TRP A 113 -11.03 -21.61 9.44
C TRP A 113 -12.24 -22.50 9.67
N ASN A 114 -12.75 -23.07 8.58
CA ASN A 114 -13.90 -23.96 8.59
C ASN A 114 -13.61 -25.14 7.64
N PRO A 115 -13.57 -26.40 8.12
CA PRO A 115 -13.27 -27.57 7.29
C PRO A 115 -14.31 -27.81 6.18
N ASP A 116 -15.53 -27.30 6.34
CA ASP A 116 -16.61 -27.42 5.37
C ASP A 116 -16.57 -26.32 4.30
N LYS A 117 -15.68 -25.32 4.45
CA LYS A 117 -15.53 -24.22 3.48
C LYS A 117 -14.68 -24.69 2.31
N GLU A 118 -15.27 -24.74 1.12
CA GLU A 118 -14.53 -24.98 -0.11
C GLU A 118 -13.38 -23.98 -0.27
N PHE A 119 -12.19 -24.48 -0.60
CA PHE A 119 -10.98 -23.66 -0.70
C PHE A 119 -11.10 -22.50 -1.71
N GLN A 120 -11.85 -22.68 -2.79
CA GLN A 120 -12.11 -21.63 -3.78
C GLN A 120 -12.91 -20.43 -3.21
N LYS A 121 -13.61 -20.64 -2.08
CA LYS A 121 -14.37 -19.62 -1.35
C LYS A 121 -13.56 -18.98 -0.22
N VAL A 122 -12.32 -19.43 0.00
CA VAL A 122 -11.38 -18.76 0.91
C VAL A 122 -10.84 -17.54 0.19
N GLY A 123 -11.19 -16.36 0.70
CA GLY A 123 -10.71 -15.10 0.15
C GLY A 123 -9.21 -14.96 0.35
N ARG A 124 -8.57 -14.29 -0.61
CA ARG A 124 -7.12 -14.07 -0.67
C ARG A 124 -6.81 -12.60 -0.92
N GLY A 125 -7.71 -11.72 -0.47
CA GLY A 125 -7.46 -10.28 -0.55
C GLY A 125 -6.23 -9.95 0.30
N LEU A 126 -5.41 -8.99 -0.14
CA LEU A 126 -4.21 -8.55 0.56
C LEU A 126 -4.48 -8.30 2.04
N PHE A 127 -5.59 -7.64 2.37
CA PHE A 127 -6.03 -7.38 3.75
C PHE A 127 -7.24 -8.24 4.16
N GLY A 128 -7.35 -9.46 3.61
CA GLY A 128 -8.42 -10.41 3.93
C GLY A 128 -8.25 -11.06 5.30
N ASP A 129 -9.30 -11.67 5.83
CA ASP A 129 -9.32 -12.29 7.16
C ASP A 129 -8.30 -13.43 7.25
N ALA A 130 -8.26 -14.32 6.24
CA ALA A 130 -7.31 -15.45 6.23
C ALA A 130 -5.86 -14.98 6.10
N TYR A 131 -5.59 -13.98 5.25
CA TYR A 131 -4.25 -13.38 5.13
C TYR A 131 -3.86 -12.64 6.40
N GLY A 132 -4.84 -12.03 7.07
CA GLY A 132 -4.62 -11.32 8.31
C GLY A 132 -4.17 -12.22 9.44
N ASP A 133 -4.94 -13.28 9.67
CA ASP A 133 -4.67 -14.29 10.70
C ASP A 133 -3.35 -15.04 10.41
N THR A 134 -3.08 -15.37 9.15
CA THR A 134 -1.90 -16.17 8.78
C THR A 134 -0.61 -15.36 8.68
N PHE A 135 -0.65 -14.13 8.16
CA PHE A 135 0.56 -13.40 7.75
C PHE A 135 0.69 -12.03 8.40
N TRP A 136 -0.31 -11.15 8.26
CA TRP A 136 -0.16 -9.76 8.69
C TRP A 136 -0.11 -9.59 10.20
N ASN A 137 -1.03 -10.22 10.95
CA ASN A 137 -1.09 -10.09 12.40
C ASN A 137 0.18 -10.68 13.05
N PRO A 138 0.65 -11.90 12.69
CA PRO A 138 1.91 -12.44 13.23
C PRO A 138 3.13 -11.58 12.88
N ALA A 139 3.23 -11.10 11.63
CA ALA A 139 4.36 -10.27 11.21
C ALA A 139 4.38 -8.91 11.94
N TYR A 140 3.20 -8.34 12.20
CA TYR A 140 3.09 -7.13 13.00
C TYR A 140 3.46 -7.36 14.47
N GLN A 141 3.04 -8.49 15.06
CA GLN A 141 3.48 -8.89 16.40
C GLN A 141 5.00 -8.98 16.48
N MET A 142 5.65 -9.60 15.49
CA MET A 142 7.11 -9.65 15.41
C MET A 142 7.76 -8.27 15.35
N LEU A 143 7.18 -7.33 14.61
CA LEU A 143 7.69 -5.95 14.54
C LEU A 143 7.64 -5.25 15.91
N ILE A 144 6.52 -5.34 16.63
CA ILE A 144 6.37 -4.61 17.89
C ILE A 144 7.11 -5.27 19.06
N ASP A 145 7.36 -6.59 18.97
CA ASP A 145 8.16 -7.34 19.95
C ASP A 145 9.67 -7.22 19.71
N ASP A 146 10.11 -6.67 18.58
CA ASP A 146 11.52 -6.56 18.25
C ASP A 146 12.26 -5.58 19.18
N GLU A 147 13.03 -6.14 20.11
CA GLU A 147 13.79 -5.38 21.12
C GLU A 147 14.80 -4.40 20.51
N THR A 148 15.29 -4.63 19.28
CA THR A 148 16.30 -3.79 18.65
C THR A 148 15.75 -2.42 18.23
N ILE A 149 14.44 -2.32 18.05
CA ILE A 149 13.72 -1.11 17.61
C ILE A 149 12.65 -0.68 18.63
N GLN A 150 12.61 -1.31 19.81
CA GLN A 150 11.60 -1.04 20.84
C GLN A 150 11.61 0.41 21.33
N SER A 151 12.76 1.08 21.36
CA SER A 151 12.87 2.46 21.81
C SER A 151 12.58 3.51 20.74
N ASN A 152 12.19 3.11 19.52
CA ASN A 152 11.98 4.04 18.42
C ASN A 152 10.56 4.62 18.41
N GLU A 153 10.50 5.95 18.48
CA GLU A 153 9.25 6.74 18.58
C GLU A 153 8.35 6.62 17.34
N SER A 154 8.94 6.33 16.17
CA SER A 154 8.19 6.16 14.91
C SER A 154 7.13 5.05 14.99
N LEU A 155 7.29 4.13 15.93
CA LEU A 155 6.39 3.00 16.14
C LEU A 155 5.46 3.16 17.36
N ASP A 156 5.56 4.25 18.12
CA ASP A 156 4.84 4.41 19.40
C ASP A 156 3.32 4.37 19.22
N TYR A 157 2.79 5.01 18.17
CA TYR A 157 1.37 4.94 17.84
C TYR A 157 0.93 3.49 17.61
N TYR A 158 1.70 2.73 16.83
CA TYR A 158 1.35 1.35 16.49
C TYR A 158 1.39 0.47 17.75
N LYS A 159 2.47 0.54 18.53
CA LYS A 159 2.64 -0.21 19.79
C LYS A 159 1.53 0.08 20.81
N SER A 160 1.11 1.34 20.94
CA SER A 160 0.16 1.76 21.98
C SER A 160 -1.31 1.64 21.56
N SER A 161 -1.60 1.77 20.27
CA SER A 161 -2.97 2.00 19.79
C SER A 161 -3.50 0.91 18.86
N VAL A 162 -2.65 0.01 18.36
CA VAL A 162 -3.05 -1.03 17.41
C VAL A 162 -2.83 -2.41 18.03
N ASP A 163 -3.94 -3.04 18.37
CA ASP A 163 -4.02 -4.43 18.84
C ASP A 163 -3.47 -5.40 17.77
N PRO A 164 -2.46 -6.22 18.09
CA PRO A 164 -1.83 -7.10 17.11
C PRO A 164 -2.78 -8.10 16.45
N ASP A 165 -3.75 -8.62 17.21
CA ASP A 165 -4.76 -9.54 16.69
C ASP A 165 -5.75 -8.85 15.74
N LYS A 166 -5.77 -7.50 15.75
CA LYS A 166 -6.64 -6.67 14.92
C LYS A 166 -5.87 -5.83 13.91
N PHE A 167 -4.58 -6.10 13.71
CA PHE A 167 -3.76 -5.32 12.79
C PHE A 167 -4.36 -5.28 11.38
N THR A 168 -4.85 -6.41 10.88
CA THR A 168 -5.49 -6.47 9.55
C THR A 168 -6.81 -5.70 9.46
N GLU A 169 -7.58 -5.64 10.55
CA GLU A 169 -8.78 -4.79 10.62
C GLU A 169 -8.41 -3.30 10.59
N PHE A 170 -7.34 -2.93 11.29
CA PHE A 170 -6.74 -1.61 11.21
C PHE A 170 -6.31 -1.28 9.76
N LEU A 171 -5.59 -2.19 9.08
CA LEU A 171 -5.18 -2.00 7.70
C LEU A 171 -6.37 -1.76 6.77
N ARG A 172 -7.44 -2.56 6.89
CA ARG A 172 -8.67 -2.40 6.10
C ARG A 172 -9.34 -1.06 6.32
N THR A 173 -9.51 -0.68 7.58
CA THR A 173 -10.19 0.56 7.96
C THR A 173 -9.41 1.77 7.45
N ARG A 174 -8.09 1.78 7.67
CA ARG A 174 -7.22 2.89 7.30
C ARG A 174 -7.11 3.04 5.79
N SER A 175 -6.81 1.97 5.06
CA SER A 175 -6.74 2.00 3.58
C SER A 175 -8.07 2.34 2.93
N SER A 176 -9.20 1.85 3.45
CA SER A 176 -10.53 2.20 2.94
C SER A 176 -10.84 3.68 3.10
N LYS A 177 -10.50 4.26 4.26
CA LYS A 177 -10.67 5.69 4.53
C LYS A 177 -9.81 6.52 3.58
N ILE A 178 -8.52 6.21 3.48
CA ILE A 178 -7.58 6.92 2.60
C ILE A 178 -8.04 6.83 1.14
N TYR A 179 -8.32 5.63 0.64
CA TYR A 179 -8.76 5.43 -0.75
C TYR A 179 -10.06 6.17 -1.07
N SER A 180 -11.06 6.10 -0.18
CA SER A 180 -12.34 6.78 -0.37
C SER A 180 -12.17 8.30 -0.41
N SER A 181 -11.40 8.85 0.52
CA SER A 181 -11.05 10.27 0.51
C SER A 181 -10.31 10.64 -0.78
N LEU A 182 -9.22 9.98 -1.12
CA LEU A 182 -8.47 10.34 -2.33
C LEU A 182 -9.29 10.22 -3.62
N SER A 183 -10.19 9.23 -3.69
CA SER A 183 -11.07 9.05 -4.85
C SER A 183 -11.97 10.25 -5.09
N LYS A 184 -12.51 10.87 -4.03
CA LYS A 184 -13.33 12.08 -4.15
C LYS A 184 -12.53 13.23 -4.77
N GLY A 185 -11.27 13.40 -4.38
CA GLY A 185 -10.39 14.44 -4.96
C GLY A 185 -9.98 14.20 -6.43
N VAL A 186 -10.18 12.99 -6.96
CA VAL A 186 -9.85 12.63 -8.34
C VAL A 186 -11.08 12.69 -9.26
N HIS A 187 -12.28 12.42 -8.74
CA HIS A 187 -13.50 12.47 -9.52
C HIS A 187 -13.97 13.92 -9.67
N SER A 188 -14.18 14.37 -10.91
CA SER A 188 -14.73 15.69 -11.24
C SER A 188 -16.23 15.84 -10.91
N GLU A 189 -16.70 15.13 -9.88
CA GLU A 189 -18.10 15.14 -9.44
C GLU A 189 -18.46 16.39 -8.64
N PHE A 190 -17.46 17.17 -8.21
CA PHE A 190 -17.66 18.42 -7.52
C PHE A 190 -17.95 19.55 -8.51
N LEU A 191 -19.21 20.01 -8.51
CA LEU A 191 -19.64 21.27 -9.16
C LEU A 191 -19.41 22.51 -8.28
N ILE A 192 -18.72 22.31 -7.14
CA ILE A 192 -18.31 23.35 -6.19
C ILE A 192 -16.79 23.50 -6.24
N LYS A 193 -16.30 24.69 -5.89
CA LYS A 193 -14.85 24.96 -5.90
C LYS A 193 -14.11 23.92 -5.03
N PRO A 194 -13.12 23.20 -5.56
CA PRO A 194 -12.35 22.20 -4.82
C PRO A 194 -11.75 22.77 -3.53
N GLU A 195 -11.39 24.06 -3.53
CA GLU A 195 -10.88 24.79 -2.36
C GLU A 195 -11.80 24.77 -1.13
N ILE A 196 -13.08 24.39 -1.27
CA ILE A 196 -14.07 24.36 -0.18
C ILE A 196 -14.10 23.00 0.56
N ILE A 197 -13.68 21.90 -0.09
CA ILE A 197 -13.68 20.54 0.50
C ILE A 197 -12.27 19.95 0.57
N TYR A 198 -11.42 20.27 -0.39
CA TYR A 198 -10.01 19.88 -0.45
C TYR A 198 -9.17 21.15 -0.35
N ASP A 199 -9.24 21.80 0.81
CA ASP A 199 -8.25 22.82 1.12
C ASP A 199 -6.84 22.21 1.15
N LYS A 200 -5.84 23.07 1.06
CA LYS A 200 -4.44 22.67 1.00
C LYS A 200 -4.06 21.75 2.17
N SER A 201 -4.47 22.09 3.38
CA SER A 201 -4.21 21.31 4.60
C SER A 201 -4.76 19.89 4.51
N THR A 202 -6.01 19.73 4.08
CA THR A 202 -6.67 18.42 3.94
C THR A 202 -5.94 17.55 2.92
N VAL A 203 -5.50 18.15 1.81
CA VAL A 203 -4.76 17.42 0.77
C VAL A 203 -3.39 16.99 1.28
N VAL A 204 -2.66 17.86 1.97
CA VAL A 204 -1.38 17.53 2.62
C VAL A 204 -1.55 16.38 3.60
N GLU A 205 -2.53 16.46 4.50
CA GLU A 205 -2.79 15.40 5.48
C GLU A 205 -3.09 14.06 4.80
N LEU A 206 -3.91 14.04 3.75
CA LEU A 206 -4.22 12.82 3.00
C LEU A 206 -3.03 12.24 2.25
N LEU A 207 -2.15 13.09 1.71
CA LEU A 207 -0.90 12.69 1.07
C LEU A 207 0.03 12.01 2.07
N LEU A 208 0.27 12.68 3.20
CA LEU A 208 1.14 12.18 4.26
C LEU A 208 0.56 10.89 4.88
N ASP A 209 -0.76 10.83 5.09
CA ASP A 209 -1.46 9.63 5.53
C ASP A 209 -1.25 8.44 4.58
N ALA A 210 -1.30 8.68 3.26
CA ALA A 210 -1.09 7.64 2.27
C ALA A 210 0.35 7.12 2.28
N VAL A 211 1.34 8.02 2.37
CA VAL A 211 2.76 7.64 2.50
C VAL A 211 3.00 6.89 3.80
N LYS A 212 2.57 7.42 4.95
CA LYS A 212 2.70 6.79 6.27
C LYS A 212 2.07 5.40 6.31
N PHE A 213 0.88 5.26 5.73
CA PHE A 213 0.21 3.95 5.60
C PHE A 213 1.01 2.97 4.74
N CYS A 214 1.48 3.40 3.56
CA CYS A 214 2.27 2.54 2.69
C CYS A 214 3.62 2.16 3.33
N SER A 215 4.25 3.08 4.06
CA SER A 215 5.50 2.82 4.78
C SER A 215 5.35 1.74 5.84
N ILE A 216 4.31 1.80 6.69
CA ILE A 216 4.12 0.77 7.74
C ILE A 216 3.80 -0.61 7.16
N ILE A 217 2.94 -0.71 6.14
CA ILE A 217 2.65 -2.01 5.51
C ILE A 217 3.88 -2.55 4.76
N GLY A 218 4.69 -1.67 4.18
CA GLY A 218 5.96 -2.02 3.57
C GLY A 218 6.92 -2.61 4.58
N LEU A 219 7.10 -1.95 5.72
CA LEU A 219 7.94 -2.43 6.83
C LEU A 219 7.47 -3.79 7.35
N VAL A 220 6.19 -3.92 7.73
CA VAL A 220 5.64 -5.18 8.26
C VAL A 220 5.75 -6.33 7.25
N SER A 221 5.59 -6.06 5.96
CA SER A 221 5.69 -7.10 4.92
C SER A 221 7.07 -7.78 4.86
N HIS A 222 8.13 -7.15 5.38
CA HIS A 222 9.47 -7.75 5.42
C HIS A 222 9.65 -8.78 6.55
N TYR A 223 8.73 -8.84 7.52
CA TYR A 223 8.66 -9.93 8.50
C TYR A 223 7.96 -11.18 7.97
N ILE A 224 7.17 -11.08 6.89
CA ILE A 224 6.42 -12.21 6.33
C ILE A 224 7.35 -13.10 5.51
N ASP A 225 7.73 -14.25 6.05
CA ASP A 225 8.69 -15.20 5.46
C ASP A 225 8.32 -15.76 4.09
N SER A 226 7.04 -15.96 3.83
CA SER A 226 6.52 -16.46 2.55
C SER A 226 6.48 -15.39 1.45
N CYS A 227 6.64 -14.11 1.78
CA CYS A 227 6.69 -13.03 0.79
C CYS A 227 8.05 -12.99 0.10
N ILE A 228 8.05 -12.87 -1.23
CA ILE A 228 9.27 -12.67 -2.00
C ILE A 228 9.77 -11.22 -1.95
N CYS A 229 10.96 -10.98 -2.51
CA CYS A 229 11.60 -9.66 -2.58
C CYS A 229 11.85 -9.01 -1.22
N ARG A 230 11.99 -9.79 -0.14
CA ARG A 230 12.27 -9.23 1.19
C ARG A 230 13.62 -8.54 1.23
N LEU A 231 13.68 -7.43 1.94
CA LEU A 231 14.93 -6.83 2.39
C LEU A 231 15.36 -7.47 3.72
N PRO A 232 16.67 -7.46 4.05
CA PRO A 232 17.11 -7.59 5.42
C PRO A 232 16.37 -6.57 6.29
N TYR A 233 15.89 -7.01 7.46
CA TYR A 233 15.00 -6.20 8.28
C TYR A 233 15.61 -4.84 8.67
N ASP A 234 16.86 -4.83 9.13
CA ASP A 234 17.58 -3.60 9.49
C ASP A 234 17.57 -2.58 8.34
N ASN A 235 17.73 -3.05 7.09
CA ASN A 235 17.68 -2.19 5.92
C ASN A 235 16.26 -1.65 5.66
N ALA A 236 15.24 -2.50 5.79
CA ALA A 236 13.84 -2.07 5.67
C ALA A 236 13.48 -1.02 6.73
N PHE A 237 13.94 -1.22 7.96
CA PHE A 237 13.70 -0.31 9.07
C PHE A 237 14.39 1.05 8.85
N VAL A 238 15.64 1.07 8.40
CA VAL A 238 16.34 2.32 8.06
C VAL A 238 15.60 3.11 6.97
N ILE A 239 15.05 2.43 5.97
CA ILE A 239 14.26 3.08 4.91
C ILE A 239 12.93 3.61 5.47
N TYR A 240 12.25 2.83 6.30
CA TYR A 240 11.04 3.26 7.00
C TYR A 240 11.28 4.51 7.85
N GLN A 241 12.38 4.56 8.61
CA GLN A 241 12.73 5.72 9.43
C GLN A 241 12.85 7.00 8.61
N LYS A 242 13.54 6.94 7.46
CA LYS A 242 13.68 8.09 6.56
C LYS A 242 12.32 8.60 6.07
N LEU A 243 11.40 7.69 5.75
CA LEU A 243 10.05 8.05 5.33
C LEU A 243 9.24 8.64 6.49
N TYR A 244 9.40 8.11 7.70
CA TYR A 244 8.79 8.66 8.91
C TYR A 244 9.26 10.10 9.14
N ASP A 245 10.57 10.31 9.20
CA ASP A 245 11.17 11.64 9.40
C ASP A 245 10.73 12.61 8.29
N TRP A 246 10.69 12.16 7.02
CA TRP A 246 10.19 12.96 5.91
C TRP A 246 8.71 13.35 6.10
N VAL A 247 7.86 12.43 6.57
CA VAL A 247 6.45 12.72 6.84
C VAL A 247 6.29 13.75 7.97
N GLU A 248 6.99 13.56 9.10
CA GLU A 248 6.86 14.45 10.25
C GLU A 248 7.36 15.87 9.93
N ASN A 249 8.44 16.01 9.14
CA ASN A 249 8.93 17.31 8.66
C ASN A 249 7.92 18.09 7.79
N HIS A 250 6.88 17.43 7.26
CA HIS A 250 5.83 18.08 6.47
C HIS A 250 4.51 18.26 7.25
N TYR A 251 4.42 17.74 8.48
CA TYR A 251 3.34 18.06 9.41
C TYR A 251 3.63 19.33 10.22
N GLU A 252 4.90 19.66 10.44
CA GLU A 252 5.40 20.89 11.09
C GLU A 252 5.31 22.14 10.19
#